data_AF-A0A6V8PCY5-F1
#
_entry.id   AF-A0A6V8PCY5-F1
#
_cell.length_a   1.000
_cell.length_b   1.000
_cell.length_c   1.000
_cell.angle_alpha   90.00
_cell.angle_beta   90.00
_cell.angle_gamma   90.00
#
_symmetry.space_group_name_H-M   'P 1'
#
loop_
_entity.id
_entity.type
_entity.pdbx_description
1 polymer ?
#
loop_
_entity_poly.entity_id
_entity_poly.type
_entity_poly.pdbx_seq_one_letter_code
_entity_poly.pdbx_strand_id
1 'polypeptide(L)'
;MKSLTGINNFEIYLMSGQLKVSYEPSLISVQDLIKAIAETGMKASSTREKKGEAKAWWKEKRMTFLFACGSLTVLAFLLGKFGVAERITHIFYIAAIIIGGYYPAKAGLSAIRTLTMNINALLIVATIGAVGLDLWEEAAVLVFVYSLGNVLEAYAVNKARGAIRALMELVPKEALVRRNGNEIVLPTDEIGLGDVVIIRPGEKIPVDGRVISGSSFVDQAPITGESIPVEKKTGG
;
A
#
# COMPACT_ATOMS: atom_id res chain seq x y z
N MET A 1 26.18 -0.18 25.44
CA MET A 1 25.49 0.75 24.50
C MET A 1 26.23 2.07 24.53
N LYS A 2 26.99 2.42 23.48
CA LYS A 2 27.46 3.81 23.36
C LYS A 2 26.22 4.65 23.09
N SER A 3 25.88 5.58 23.99
CA SER A 3 24.86 6.59 23.73
C SER A 3 25.36 7.42 22.55
N LEU A 4 24.80 7.20 21.36
CA LEU A 4 25.05 8.06 20.22
C LEU A 4 24.47 9.44 20.55
N THR A 5 25.35 10.40 20.78
CA THR A 5 24.99 11.81 21.02
C THR A 5 24.25 12.33 19.79
N GLY A 6 23.02 12.82 19.95
CA GLY A 6 22.20 13.35 18.84
C GLY A 6 20.97 12.52 18.48
N ILE A 7 20.67 11.42 19.19
CA ILE A 7 19.36 10.74 19.12
C ILE A 7 18.41 11.38 20.13
N ASN A 8 17.30 11.95 19.65
CA ASN A 8 16.29 12.58 20.49
C ASN A 8 15.27 11.54 21.00
N ASN A 9 14.87 10.60 20.13
CA ASN A 9 13.92 9.53 20.49
C ASN A 9 14.07 8.31 19.55
N PHE A 10 13.69 7.12 20.00
CA PHE A 10 13.56 5.94 19.13
C PHE A 10 12.39 5.03 19.56
N GLU A 11 11.71 4.44 18.56
CA GLU A 11 10.62 3.48 18.76
C GLU A 11 10.92 2.19 18.00
N ILE A 12 10.73 1.05 18.67
CA ILE A 12 10.97 -0.28 18.10
C ILE A 12 9.63 -0.98 17.87
N TYR A 13 9.33 -1.28 16.61
CA TYR A 13 8.16 -2.05 16.20
C TYR A 13 8.58 -3.49 15.94
N LEU A 14 8.59 -4.32 16.99
CA LEU A 14 9.04 -5.71 16.94
C LEU A 14 8.26 -6.59 15.94
N MET A 15 6.95 -6.33 15.78
CA MET A 15 6.08 -7.10 14.88
C MET A 15 6.39 -6.86 13.39
N SER A 16 6.79 -5.64 13.03
CA SER A 16 7.15 -5.27 11.65
C SER A 16 8.66 -5.30 11.41
N GLY A 17 9.47 -5.49 12.45
CA GLY A 17 10.93 -5.42 12.38
C GLY A 17 11.45 -4.02 12.04
N GLN A 18 10.71 -2.96 12.40
CA GLN A 18 11.05 -1.57 12.07
C GLN A 18 11.54 -0.80 13.30
N LEU A 19 12.51 0.08 13.10
CA LEU A 19 13.04 1.01 14.09
C LEU A 19 12.86 2.44 13.55
N LYS A 20 12.07 3.25 14.26
CA LYS A 20 11.90 4.68 13.96
C LYS A 20 12.81 5.48 14.88
N VAL A 21 13.70 6.30 14.32
CA VAL A 21 14.68 7.09 15.08
C VAL A 21 14.54 8.56 14.72
N SER A 22 14.32 9.41 15.73
CA SER A 22 14.39 10.87 15.61
C SER A 22 15.79 11.31 16.05
N TYR A 23 16.51 11.98 15.15
CA TYR A 23 17.89 12.39 15.38
C TYR A 23 18.14 13.78 14.80
N GLU A 24 19.15 14.47 15.34
CA GLU A 24 19.56 15.79 14.88
C GLU A 24 20.51 15.64 13.67
N PRO A 25 20.12 16.08 12.45
CA PRO A 25 20.93 15.87 11.24
C PRO A 25 22.29 16.58 11.25
N SER A 26 22.48 17.56 12.13
CA SER A 26 23.73 18.31 12.30
C SER A 26 24.78 17.55 13.11
N LEU A 27 24.36 16.55 13.92
CA LEU A 27 25.23 15.81 14.84
C LEU A 27 25.49 14.37 14.41
N ILE A 28 24.56 13.74 13.69
CA ILE A 28 24.67 12.32 13.32
C ILE A 28 24.11 12.03 11.93
N SER A 29 24.80 11.17 11.16
CA SER A 29 24.35 10.75 9.84
C SER A 29 23.55 9.45 9.88
N VAL A 30 22.72 9.23 8.86
CA VAL A 30 21.98 7.95 8.68
C VAL A 30 22.93 6.76 8.59
N GLN A 31 24.13 6.94 8.05
CA GLN A 31 25.11 5.86 7.91
C GLN A 31 25.69 5.45 9.27
N ASP A 32 25.87 6.41 10.17
CA ASP A 32 26.36 6.14 11.53
C ASP A 32 25.30 5.40 12.35
N LEU A 33 24.01 5.75 12.17
CA LEU A 33 22.89 5.01 12.75
C LEU A 33 22.83 3.56 12.25
N ILE A 34 22.97 3.36 10.93
CA ILE A 34 22.98 2.00 10.35
C ILE A 34 24.17 1.18 10.87
N LYS A 35 25.36 1.79 10.99
CA LYS A 35 26.54 1.12 11.58
C LYS A 35 26.31 0.73 13.03
N ALA A 36 25.76 1.62 13.84
CA ALA A 36 25.47 1.33 15.24
C ALA A 36 24.45 0.19 15.42
N ILE A 37 23.47 0.08 14.52
CA ILE A 37 22.54 -1.06 14.51
C ILE A 37 23.22 -2.34 13.99
N ALA A 38 24.15 -2.22 13.05
CA ALA A 38 24.95 -3.35 12.57
C ALA A 38 25.84 -3.96 13.68
N GLU A 39 26.38 -3.12 14.58
CA GLU A 39 27.15 -3.56 15.75
C GLU A 39 26.33 -4.40 16.73
N THR A 40 25.00 -4.25 16.77
CA THR A 40 24.12 -5.09 17.60
C THR A 40 23.76 -6.42 16.92
N GLY A 41 24.40 -6.77 15.80
CA GLY A 41 24.12 -7.98 15.03
C GLY A 41 22.86 -7.90 14.16
N MET A 42 22.23 -6.73 14.05
CA MET A 42 21.02 -6.52 13.26
C MET A 42 21.35 -5.87 11.92
N LYS A 43 20.69 -6.28 10.84
CA LYS A 43 20.84 -5.63 9.53
C LYS A 43 19.81 -4.51 9.39
N ALA A 44 20.26 -3.26 9.44
CA ALA A 44 19.43 -2.10 9.15
C ALA A 44 19.61 -1.63 7.71
N SER A 45 18.50 -1.29 7.06
CA SER A 45 18.50 -0.55 5.80
C SER A 45 17.62 0.68 5.97
N SER A 46 18.08 1.84 5.50
CA SER A 46 17.26 3.04 5.48
C SER A 46 16.12 2.81 4.50
N THR A 47 14.94 2.52 5.03
CA THR A 47 13.71 2.67 4.27
C THR A 47 13.39 4.15 4.24
N ARG A 48 14.05 4.90 3.35
CA ARG A 48 13.44 6.13 2.86
C ARG A 48 12.12 5.66 2.25
N GLU A 49 10.99 6.06 2.84
CA GLU A 49 9.75 6.11 2.08
C GLU A 49 10.04 7.03 0.89
N LYS A 50 10.54 6.46 -0.20
CA LYS A 50 10.37 7.07 -1.51
C LYS A 50 8.86 7.28 -1.56
N LYS A 51 8.42 8.55 -1.61
CA LYS A 51 7.13 8.92 -2.18
C LYS A 51 7.08 8.18 -3.50
N GLY A 52 6.51 6.98 -3.46
CA GLY A 52 6.56 6.07 -4.58
C GLY A 52 5.68 6.71 -5.61
N GLU A 53 6.26 7.16 -6.71
CA GLU A 53 5.52 7.24 -7.96
C GLU A 53 4.69 5.97 -8.02
N ALA A 54 3.37 6.12 -7.90
CA ALA A 54 2.46 4.99 -7.87
C ALA A 54 2.73 4.20 -9.15
N LYS A 55 3.45 3.07 -9.04
CA LYS A 55 3.72 2.22 -10.20
C LYS A 55 2.36 1.96 -10.83
N ALA A 56 2.20 2.35 -12.09
CA ALA A 56 0.95 2.19 -12.82
C ALA A 56 0.42 0.77 -12.55
N TRP A 57 -0.79 0.66 -12.03
CA TRP A 57 -1.35 -0.62 -11.56
C TRP A 57 -1.25 -1.73 -12.62
N TRP A 58 -1.37 -1.37 -13.89
CA TRP A 58 -1.15 -2.21 -15.08
C TRP A 58 0.24 -2.84 -15.22
N LYS A 59 1.29 -2.27 -14.59
CA LYS A 59 2.68 -2.76 -14.64
C LYS A 59 2.98 -3.77 -13.53
N GLU A 60 2.02 -4.13 -12.68
CA GLU A 60 2.21 -5.23 -11.74
C GLU A 60 2.34 -6.56 -12.47
N LYS A 61 3.33 -7.38 -12.10
CA LYS A 61 3.55 -8.71 -12.68
C LYS A 61 2.28 -9.58 -12.64
N ARG A 62 1.41 -9.40 -11.64
CA ARG A 62 0.16 -10.15 -11.56
C ARG A 62 -0.79 -9.86 -12.74
N MET A 63 -0.88 -8.60 -13.20
CA MET A 63 -1.71 -8.26 -14.36
C MET A 63 -1.14 -8.79 -15.66
N THR A 64 0.18 -8.74 -15.86
CA THR A 64 0.79 -9.30 -17.08
C THR A 64 0.58 -10.81 -17.18
N PHE A 65 0.67 -11.53 -16.04
CA PHE A 65 0.39 -12.97 -16.00
C PHE A 65 -1.11 -13.27 -16.21
N LEU A 66 -2.00 -12.43 -15.67
CA LEU A 66 -3.44 -12.56 -15.91
C LEU A 66 -3.80 -12.37 -17.39
N PHE A 67 -3.29 -11.31 -18.02
CA PHE A 67 -3.54 -11.07 -19.45
C PHE A 67 -2.95 -12.17 -20.32
N ALA A 68 -1.74 -12.66 -20.00
CA ALA A 68 -1.14 -13.77 -20.71
C ALA A 68 -1.96 -15.06 -20.57
N CYS A 69 -2.43 -15.39 -19.36
CA CYS A 69 -3.30 -16.54 -19.11
C CYS A 69 -4.63 -16.41 -19.88
N GLY A 70 -5.28 -15.26 -19.81
CA GLY A 70 -6.53 -15.00 -20.53
C GLY A 70 -6.35 -15.07 -22.04
N SER A 71 -5.30 -14.45 -22.60
CA SER A 71 -5.03 -14.50 -24.04
C SER A 71 -4.73 -15.91 -24.52
N LEU A 72 -3.99 -16.71 -23.74
CA LEU A 72 -3.69 -18.10 -24.10
C LEU A 72 -4.93 -18.98 -24.03
N THR A 73 -5.80 -18.78 -23.03
CA THR A 73 -7.06 -19.53 -22.88
C THR A 73 -8.01 -19.23 -24.05
N VAL A 74 -8.18 -17.96 -24.41
CA VAL A 74 -9.00 -17.56 -25.57
C VAL A 74 -8.41 -18.08 -26.87
N LEU A 75 -7.08 -18.00 -27.04
CA LEU A 75 -6.40 -18.52 -28.22
C LEU A 75 -6.59 -20.04 -28.35
N ALA A 76 -6.43 -20.80 -27.27
CA ALA A 76 -6.67 -22.24 -27.24
C ALA A 76 -8.10 -22.59 -27.65
N PHE A 77 -9.09 -21.89 -27.08
CA PHE A 77 -10.51 -22.09 -27.41
C PHE A 77 -10.80 -21.82 -28.89
N LEU A 78 -10.24 -20.75 -29.46
CA LEU A 78 -10.38 -20.43 -30.88
C LEU A 78 -9.72 -21.50 -31.77
N LEU A 79 -8.49 -21.93 -31.45
CA LEU A 79 -7.79 -22.97 -32.21
C LEU A 79 -8.60 -24.29 -32.23
N GLY A 80 -9.20 -24.66 -31.10
CA GLY A 80 -10.12 -25.81 -31.03
C GLY A 80 -11.33 -25.65 -31.96
N LYS A 81 -11.94 -24.46 -32.00
CA LYS A 81 -13.08 -24.18 -32.91
C LYS A 81 -12.71 -24.22 -34.40
N PHE A 82 -11.50 -23.86 -34.76
CA PHE A 82 -11.01 -23.92 -36.15
C PHE A 82 -10.54 -25.32 -36.57
N GLY A 83 -10.69 -26.34 -35.70
CA GLY A 83 -10.33 -27.72 -36.02
C GLY A 83 -8.82 -27.97 -36.05
N VAL A 84 -8.03 -27.13 -35.38
CA VAL A 84 -6.59 -27.36 -35.20
C VAL A 84 -6.39 -28.61 -34.33
N ALA A 85 -5.32 -29.36 -34.60
CA ALA A 85 -5.01 -30.61 -33.90
C ALA A 85 -5.10 -30.47 -32.36
N GLU A 86 -5.82 -31.38 -31.71
CA GLU A 86 -6.05 -31.37 -30.25
C GLU A 86 -4.77 -31.25 -29.43
N ARG A 87 -3.68 -31.86 -29.91
CA ARG A 87 -2.36 -31.79 -29.27
C ARG A 87 -1.83 -30.35 -29.14
N ILE A 88 -2.05 -29.52 -30.16
CA ILE A 88 -1.63 -28.12 -30.16
C ILE A 88 -2.49 -27.34 -29.18
N THR A 89 -3.80 -27.53 -29.23
CA THR A 89 -4.76 -26.88 -28.32
C THR A 89 -4.47 -27.20 -26.85
N HIS A 90 -4.18 -28.46 -26.52
CA HIS A 90 -3.81 -28.87 -25.16
C HIS A 90 -2.51 -28.19 -24.68
N ILE A 91 -1.51 -28.03 -25.55
CA ILE A 91 -0.27 -27.32 -25.19
C ILE A 91 -0.58 -25.86 -24.78
N PHE A 92 -1.47 -25.18 -25.50
CA PHE A 92 -1.88 -23.82 -25.15
C PHE A 92 -2.65 -23.76 -23.82
N TYR A 93 -3.56 -24.72 -23.57
CA TYR A 93 -4.25 -24.80 -22.28
C TYR A 93 -3.29 -25.08 -21.12
N ILE A 94 -2.35 -26.01 -21.29
CA ILE A 94 -1.31 -26.28 -20.30
C ILE A 94 -0.47 -25.03 -20.01
N ALA A 95 -0.06 -24.31 -21.06
CA ALA A 95 0.68 -23.06 -20.89
C ALA A 95 -0.15 -22.00 -20.13
N ALA A 96 -1.44 -21.88 -20.44
CA ALA A 96 -2.35 -20.97 -19.74
C ALA A 96 -2.50 -21.33 -18.26
N ILE A 97 -2.66 -22.62 -17.94
CA ILE A 97 -2.76 -23.14 -16.57
C ILE A 97 -1.48 -22.86 -15.78
N ILE A 98 -0.30 -23.10 -16.37
CA ILE A 98 0.99 -22.86 -15.69
C ILE A 98 1.19 -21.37 -15.42
N ILE A 99 0.94 -20.51 -16.41
CA ILE A 99 1.14 -19.06 -16.30
C ILE A 99 0.13 -18.45 -15.31
N GLY A 100 -1.17 -18.72 -15.48
CA GLY A 100 -2.20 -18.20 -14.58
C GLY A 100 -2.12 -18.82 -13.18
N GLY A 101 -1.80 -20.11 -13.12
CA GLY A 101 -1.75 -20.89 -11.88
C GLY A 101 -0.50 -20.65 -11.05
N TYR A 102 0.56 -20.01 -11.57
CA TYR A 102 1.83 -19.82 -10.85
C TYR A 102 1.65 -19.19 -9.45
N TYR A 103 0.88 -18.10 -9.36
CA TYR A 103 0.66 -17.40 -8.09
C TYR A 103 -0.27 -18.17 -7.13
N PRO A 104 -1.46 -18.61 -7.56
CA PRO A 104 -2.32 -19.45 -6.72
C PRO A 104 -1.65 -20.75 -6.28
N ALA A 105 -0.89 -21.40 -7.15
CA ALA A 105 -0.21 -22.66 -6.86
C ALA A 105 0.81 -22.50 -5.73
N LYS A 106 1.60 -21.41 -5.74
CA LYS A 106 2.56 -21.13 -4.66
C LYS A 106 1.86 -20.94 -3.32
N ALA A 107 0.73 -20.23 -3.30
CA ALA A 107 -0.05 -20.01 -2.08
C ALA A 107 -0.77 -21.27 -1.59
N GLY A 108 -1.40 -22.02 -2.50
CA GLY A 108 -2.12 -23.24 -2.16
C GLY A 108 -1.18 -24.38 -1.76
N LEU A 109 0.02 -24.49 -2.35
CA LEU A 109 1.00 -25.50 -1.93
C LEU A 109 1.48 -25.25 -0.49
N SER A 110 1.67 -23.97 -0.12
CA SER A 110 1.95 -23.59 1.28
C SER A 110 0.77 -23.93 2.20
N ALA A 111 -0.46 -23.74 1.75
CA ALA A 111 -1.67 -24.02 2.51
C ALA A 111 -1.86 -25.52 2.76
N ILE A 112 -1.69 -26.34 1.71
CA ILE A 112 -1.72 -27.81 1.80
C ILE A 112 -0.64 -28.32 2.76
N ARG A 113 0.59 -27.77 2.68
CA ARG A 113 1.70 -28.16 3.56
C ARG A 113 1.44 -27.80 5.04
N THR A 114 0.68 -26.74 5.29
CA THR A 114 0.32 -26.29 6.64
C THR A 114 -1.02 -26.85 7.12
N LEU A 115 -1.65 -27.75 6.33
CA LEU A 115 -2.99 -28.29 6.61
C LEU A 115 -4.05 -27.19 6.83
N THR A 116 -3.85 -26.03 6.20
CA THR A 116 -4.84 -24.94 6.21
C THR A 116 -5.66 -25.02 4.93
N MET A 117 -6.94 -25.33 5.08
CA MET A 117 -7.87 -25.33 3.95
C MET A 117 -8.27 -23.89 3.61
N ASN A 118 -7.62 -23.32 2.60
CA ASN A 118 -8.00 -22.04 2.03
C ASN A 118 -8.46 -22.21 0.57
N ILE A 119 -9.01 -21.15 -0.01
CA ILE A 119 -9.53 -21.19 -1.38
C ILE A 119 -8.43 -21.51 -2.43
N ASN A 120 -7.17 -21.16 -2.17
CA ASN A 120 -6.04 -21.54 -3.04
C ASN A 120 -5.77 -23.05 -3.01
N ALA A 121 -5.89 -23.70 -1.84
CA ALA A 121 -5.75 -25.15 -1.72
C ALA A 121 -6.86 -25.87 -2.50
N LEU A 122 -8.10 -25.39 -2.37
CA LEU A 122 -9.24 -25.92 -3.14
C LEU A 122 -9.02 -25.77 -4.64
N LEU A 123 -8.54 -24.60 -5.08
CA LEU A 123 -8.22 -24.36 -6.50
C LEU A 123 -7.18 -25.35 -7.04
N ILE A 124 -6.09 -25.61 -6.31
CA ILE A 124 -5.06 -26.57 -6.74
C ILE A 124 -5.66 -27.96 -6.89
N VAL A 125 -6.41 -28.43 -5.89
CA VAL A 125 -7.03 -29.77 -5.92
C VAL A 125 -8.01 -29.86 -7.09
N ALA A 126 -8.85 -28.84 -7.30
CA ALA A 126 -9.80 -28.80 -8.42
C ALA A 126 -9.08 -28.77 -9.79
N THR A 127 -8.01 -27.99 -9.92
CA THR A 127 -7.24 -27.88 -11.17
C THR A 127 -6.53 -29.20 -11.48
N ILE A 128 -5.92 -29.86 -10.48
CA ILE A 128 -5.31 -31.18 -10.64
C ILE A 128 -6.37 -32.22 -11.01
N GLY A 129 -7.54 -32.17 -10.36
CA GLY A 129 -8.66 -33.07 -10.67
C GLY A 129 -9.15 -32.91 -12.11
N ALA A 130 -9.36 -31.68 -12.57
CA ALA A 130 -9.75 -31.40 -13.94
C ALA A 130 -8.71 -31.87 -14.96
N VAL A 131 -7.42 -31.59 -14.71
CA VAL A 131 -6.32 -32.08 -15.54
C VAL A 131 -6.26 -33.61 -15.57
N GLY A 132 -6.48 -34.28 -14.43
CA GLY A 132 -6.51 -35.75 -14.36
C GLY A 132 -7.71 -36.40 -15.08
N LEU A 133 -8.75 -35.62 -15.39
CA LEU A 133 -9.91 -36.04 -16.17
C LEU A 133 -9.84 -35.60 -17.64
N ASP A 134 -8.67 -35.11 -18.09
CA ASP A 134 -8.47 -34.51 -19.43
C ASP A 134 -9.38 -33.30 -19.75
N LEU A 135 -9.89 -32.63 -18.72
CA LEU A 135 -10.71 -31.41 -18.79
C LEU A 135 -9.82 -30.15 -18.81
N TRP A 136 -9.00 -30.03 -19.86
CA TRP A 136 -7.99 -28.99 -19.99
C TRP A 136 -8.59 -27.58 -20.14
N GLU A 137 -9.72 -27.47 -20.84
CA GLU A 137 -10.43 -26.21 -21.04
C GLU A 137 -11.01 -25.69 -19.72
N GLU A 138 -11.69 -26.55 -18.98
CA GLU A 138 -12.31 -26.25 -17.70
C GLU A 138 -11.25 -25.84 -16.67
N ALA A 139 -10.11 -26.55 -16.64
CA ALA A 139 -8.99 -26.21 -15.79
C ALA A 139 -8.41 -24.82 -16.10
N ALA A 140 -8.23 -24.49 -17.39
CA ALA A 140 -7.72 -23.19 -17.82
C ALA A 140 -8.69 -22.05 -17.48
N VAL A 141 -9.98 -22.23 -17.76
CA VAL A 141 -11.03 -21.25 -17.43
C VAL A 141 -11.14 -21.04 -15.92
N LEU A 142 -11.11 -22.12 -15.13
CA LEU A 142 -11.13 -22.05 -13.67
C LEU A 142 -9.96 -21.22 -13.12
N VAL A 143 -8.73 -21.51 -13.58
CA VAL A 143 -7.52 -20.78 -13.19
C VAL A 143 -7.60 -19.30 -13.61
N PHE A 144 -8.10 -19.02 -14.81
CA PHE A 144 -8.26 -17.66 -15.31
C PHE A 144 -9.25 -16.85 -14.48
N VAL A 145 -10.47 -17.37 -14.26
CA VAL A 145 -11.52 -16.68 -13.48
C VAL A 145 -11.06 -16.44 -12.05
N TYR A 146 -10.43 -17.43 -11.42
CA TYR A 146 -9.87 -17.27 -10.08
C TYR A 146 -8.81 -16.16 -10.03
N SER A 147 -7.87 -16.18 -10.98
CA SER A 147 -6.80 -15.19 -11.05
C SER A 147 -7.34 -13.78 -11.32
N LEU A 148 -8.37 -13.65 -12.15
CA LEU A 148 -9.08 -12.40 -12.39
C LEU A 148 -9.71 -11.88 -11.09
N GLY A 149 -10.44 -12.73 -10.36
CA GLY A 149 -11.06 -12.36 -9.09
C GLY A 149 -10.03 -11.84 -8.07
N ASN A 150 -8.91 -12.53 -7.92
CA ASN A 150 -7.83 -12.12 -7.02
C ASN A 150 -7.21 -10.76 -7.40
N VAL A 151 -7.04 -10.49 -8.70
CA VAL A 151 -6.57 -9.18 -9.17
C VAL A 151 -7.60 -8.08 -8.89
N LEU A 152 -8.89 -8.35 -9.12
CA LEU A 152 -9.97 -7.40 -8.84
C LEU A 152 -10.10 -7.12 -7.34
N GLU A 153 -9.98 -8.13 -6.50
CA GLU A 153 -9.97 -7.98 -5.04
C GLU A 153 -8.79 -7.11 -4.59
N ALA A 154 -7.58 -7.42 -5.06
CA ALA A 154 -6.38 -6.63 -4.74
C ALA A 154 -6.53 -5.17 -5.19
N TYR A 155 -7.10 -4.95 -6.38
CA TYR A 155 -7.39 -3.60 -6.88
C TYR A 155 -8.39 -2.87 -5.98
N ALA A 156 -9.49 -3.51 -5.58
CA ALA A 156 -10.51 -2.91 -4.72
C ALA A 156 -9.93 -2.53 -3.34
N VAL A 157 -9.16 -3.43 -2.73
CA VAL A 157 -8.49 -3.19 -1.44
C VAL A 157 -7.50 -2.03 -1.54
N ASN A 158 -6.67 -2.01 -2.60
CA ASN A 158 -5.71 -0.93 -2.81
C ASN A 158 -6.40 0.42 -3.04
N LYS A 159 -7.49 0.45 -3.79
CA LYS A 159 -8.28 1.66 -4.02
C LYS A 159 -8.88 2.18 -2.71
N ALA A 160 -9.45 1.31 -1.89
CA ALA A 160 -9.98 1.67 -0.57
C ALA A 160 -8.89 2.23 0.35
N ARG A 161 -7.72 1.56 0.43
CA ARG A 161 -6.57 2.04 1.21
C ARG A 161 -6.05 3.38 0.71
N GLY A 162 -6.02 3.60 -0.61
CA GLY A 162 -5.63 4.86 -1.23
C GLY A 162 -6.54 6.02 -0.82
N ALA A 163 -7.86 5.79 -0.81
CA ALA A 163 -8.84 6.80 -0.37
C ALA A 163 -8.64 7.19 1.11
N ILE A 164 -8.43 6.21 2.00
CA ILE A 164 -8.14 6.47 3.42
C ILE A 164 -6.83 7.25 3.58
N ARG A 165 -5.78 6.88 2.82
CA ARG A 165 -4.51 7.62 2.83
C ARG A 165 -4.67 9.06 2.38
N ALA A 166 -5.46 9.33 1.34
CA ALA A 166 -5.73 10.68 0.87
C ALA A 166 -6.40 11.54 1.97
N LEU A 167 -7.31 10.95 2.76
CA LEU A 167 -7.90 11.63 3.92
C LEU A 167 -6.85 11.91 5.02
N MET A 168 -5.96 10.96 5.31
CA MET A 168 -4.87 11.19 6.29
C MET A 168 -3.88 12.26 5.84
N GLU A 169 -3.63 12.41 4.54
CA GLU A 169 -2.78 13.47 3.99
C GLU A 169 -3.41 14.88 4.08
N LEU A 170 -4.70 14.98 4.40
CA LEU A 170 -5.33 16.27 4.72
C LEU A 170 -4.82 16.84 6.04
N VAL A 171 -4.44 16.00 7.00
CA VAL A 171 -3.95 16.45 8.31
C VAL A 171 -2.47 16.85 8.19
N PRO A 172 -2.10 18.10 8.53
CA PRO A 172 -0.70 18.53 8.62
C PRO A 172 0.02 17.72 9.68
N LYS A 173 1.28 17.35 9.42
CA LYS A 173 2.10 16.64 10.42
C LYS A 173 2.68 17.59 11.47
N GLU A 174 2.86 18.85 11.11
CA GLU A 174 3.47 19.88 11.93
C GLU A 174 2.72 21.20 11.74
N ALA A 175 2.79 22.06 12.76
CA ALA A 175 2.18 23.38 12.78
C ALA A 175 3.09 24.41 13.43
N LEU A 176 2.95 25.67 13.04
CA LEU A 176 3.60 26.80 13.71
C LEU A 176 2.77 27.22 14.92
N VAL A 177 3.35 27.12 16.12
CA VAL A 177 2.70 27.43 17.39
C VAL A 177 3.43 28.57 18.09
N ARG A 178 2.69 29.48 18.71
CA ARG A 178 3.23 30.54 19.56
C ARG A 178 3.02 30.18 21.03
N ARG A 179 4.12 29.89 21.74
CA ARG A 179 4.15 29.70 23.21
C ARG A 179 5.09 30.73 23.84
N ASN A 180 4.64 31.40 24.91
CA ASN A 180 5.44 32.38 25.65
C ASN A 180 6.09 33.47 24.77
N GLY A 181 5.40 33.89 23.70
CA GLY A 181 5.89 34.91 22.76
C GLY A 181 6.84 34.41 21.66
N ASN A 182 7.29 33.15 21.71
CA ASN A 182 8.15 32.55 20.70
C ASN A 182 7.36 31.67 19.72
N GLU A 183 7.74 31.70 18.46
CA GLU A 183 7.18 30.82 17.41
C GLU A 183 8.03 29.56 17.28
N ILE A 184 7.39 28.40 17.39
CA ILE A 184 8.02 27.08 17.33
C ILE A 184 7.21 26.17 16.40
N VAL A 185 7.88 25.34 15.61
CA VAL A 185 7.22 24.29 14.82
C VAL A 185 7.09 23.06 15.70
N LEU A 186 5.86 22.57 15.88
CA LEU A 186 5.56 21.40 16.68
C LEU A 186 4.79 20.37 15.85
N PRO A 187 4.99 19.06 16.11
CA PRO A 187 4.08 18.03 15.62
C PRO A 187 2.64 18.35 16.03
N THR A 188 1.68 18.10 15.14
CA THR A 188 0.26 18.37 15.40
C THR A 188 -0.25 17.65 16.66
N ASP A 189 0.31 16.48 16.96
CA ASP A 189 -0.03 15.66 18.14
C ASP A 189 0.48 16.26 19.47
N GLU A 190 1.40 17.23 19.44
CA GLU A 190 1.96 17.91 20.63
C GLU A 190 1.29 19.25 20.94
N ILE A 191 0.31 19.65 20.13
CA ILE A 191 -0.47 20.88 20.33
C ILE A 191 -1.50 20.64 21.45
N GLY A 192 -1.38 21.42 22.52
CA GLY A 192 -2.24 21.35 23.70
C GLY A 192 -3.35 22.38 23.69
N LEU A 193 -4.33 22.20 24.58
CA LEU A 193 -5.38 23.20 24.81
C LEU A 193 -4.77 24.52 25.30
N GLY A 194 -5.16 25.62 24.65
CA GLY A 194 -4.67 26.96 24.97
C GLY A 194 -3.48 27.43 24.13
N ASP A 195 -2.90 26.56 23.29
CA ASP A 195 -1.87 26.95 22.34
C ASP A 195 -2.42 27.88 21.25
N VAL A 196 -1.60 28.83 20.82
CA VAL A 196 -1.92 29.73 19.72
C VAL A 196 -1.24 29.23 18.46
N VAL A 197 -2.02 28.65 17.55
CA VAL A 197 -1.52 28.20 16.24
C VAL A 197 -1.55 29.36 15.25
N ILE A 198 -0.45 29.56 14.52
CA ILE A 198 -0.33 30.55 13.45
C ILE A 198 -0.50 29.82 12.12
N ILE A 199 -1.45 30.29 11.31
CA ILE A 199 -1.77 29.71 10.00
C ILE A 199 -1.58 30.80 8.96
N ARG A 200 -0.69 30.58 8.00
CA ARG A 200 -0.43 31.51 6.89
C ARG A 200 -1.36 31.23 5.71
N PRO A 201 -1.57 32.21 4.80
CA PRO A 201 -2.37 31.99 3.60
C PRO A 201 -1.88 30.77 2.80
N GLY A 202 -2.79 29.86 2.46
CA GLY A 202 -2.50 28.62 1.74
C GLY A 202 -2.03 27.46 2.62
N GLU A 203 -1.80 27.67 3.91
CA GLU A 203 -1.54 26.58 4.85
C GLU A 203 -2.84 25.88 5.26
N LYS A 204 -2.71 24.60 5.59
CA LYS A 204 -3.82 23.78 6.10
C LYS A 204 -3.99 24.02 7.60
N ILE A 205 -5.23 24.05 8.06
CA ILE A 205 -5.56 24.17 9.48
C ILE A 205 -5.23 22.82 10.18
N PRO A 206 -4.32 22.79 11.17
CA PRO A 206 -3.82 21.54 11.74
C PRO A 206 -4.73 20.94 12.82
N VAL A 207 -5.43 21.77 13.58
CA VAL A 207 -6.32 21.37 14.68
C VAL A 207 -7.55 22.27 14.73
N ASP A 208 -8.62 21.76 15.31
CA ASP A 208 -9.82 22.57 15.59
C ASP A 208 -9.53 23.64 16.65
N GLY A 209 -10.13 24.81 16.48
CA GLY A 209 -9.92 25.94 17.38
C GLY A 209 -10.83 27.11 17.09
N ARG A 210 -10.60 28.23 17.79
CA ARG A 210 -11.30 29.49 17.57
C ARG A 210 -10.33 30.55 17.07
N VAL A 211 -10.76 31.33 16.09
CA VAL A 211 -9.98 32.49 15.60
C VAL A 211 -9.93 33.55 16.70
N ILE A 212 -8.73 33.84 17.18
CA ILE A 212 -8.47 34.89 18.18
C ILE A 212 -8.03 36.21 17.54
N SER A 213 -7.50 36.17 16.31
CA SER A 213 -7.03 37.35 15.57
C SER A 213 -6.96 37.05 14.07
N GLY A 214 -7.26 38.07 13.25
CA GLY A 214 -7.23 37.99 11.79
C GLY A 214 -8.57 37.60 11.15
N SER A 215 -8.58 37.62 9.81
CA SER A 215 -9.70 37.18 8.99
C SER A 215 -9.19 36.56 7.69
N SER A 216 -9.78 35.43 7.28
CA SER A 216 -9.44 34.76 6.02
C SER A 216 -10.61 33.94 5.50
N PHE A 217 -10.62 33.65 4.20
CA PHE A 217 -11.46 32.61 3.64
C PHE A 217 -10.79 31.25 3.84
N VAL A 218 -11.57 30.27 4.29
CA VAL A 218 -11.11 28.90 4.56
C VAL A 218 -11.86 27.94 3.66
N ASP A 219 -11.12 27.11 2.93
CA ASP A 219 -11.68 26.02 2.15
C ASP A 219 -12.01 24.83 3.07
N GLN A 220 -13.29 24.49 3.15
CA GLN A 220 -13.79 23.36 3.92
C GLN A 220 -14.27 22.20 3.02
N ALA A 221 -14.15 22.33 1.69
CA ALA A 221 -14.60 21.35 0.71
C ALA A 221 -14.08 19.92 0.98
N PRO A 222 -12.83 19.71 1.43
CA PRO A 222 -12.34 18.35 1.74
C PRO A 222 -13.11 17.63 2.85
N ILE A 223 -13.83 18.36 3.71
CA ILE A 223 -14.58 17.82 4.85
C ILE A 223 -16.09 17.95 4.62
N THR A 224 -16.56 19.13 4.22
CA THR A 224 -18.00 19.43 4.10
C THR A 224 -18.56 19.15 2.70
N GLY A 225 -17.71 19.08 1.68
CA GLY A 225 -18.11 18.98 0.28
C GLY A 225 -18.62 20.29 -0.33
N GLU A 226 -18.68 21.38 0.44
CA GLU A 226 -19.10 22.68 -0.06
C GLU A 226 -17.94 23.38 -0.78
N SER A 227 -18.14 23.73 -2.06
CA SER A 227 -17.07 24.27 -2.91
C SER A 227 -16.80 25.77 -2.71
N ILE A 228 -17.60 26.46 -1.91
CA ILE A 228 -17.46 27.91 -1.66
C ILE A 228 -16.68 28.10 -0.35
N PRO A 229 -15.50 28.75 -0.37
CA PRO A 229 -14.76 29.05 0.85
C PRO A 229 -15.57 29.90 1.82
N VAL A 230 -15.49 29.56 3.11
CA VAL A 230 -16.23 30.24 4.18
C VAL A 230 -15.34 31.31 4.81
N GLU A 231 -15.88 32.50 5.02
CA GLU A 231 -15.16 33.58 5.71
C GLU A 231 -15.07 33.28 7.21
N LYS A 232 -13.87 33.38 7.77
CA LYS A 232 -13.56 33.18 9.19
C LYS A 232 -12.98 34.44 9.81
N LYS A 233 -13.51 34.86 10.96
CA LYS A 233 -13.14 36.10 11.65
C LYS A 233 -12.97 35.83 13.14
N THR A 234 -12.40 36.79 13.87
CA THR A 234 -12.30 36.69 15.34
C THR A 234 -13.66 36.33 15.96
N GLY A 235 -13.68 35.25 16.75
CA GLY A 235 -14.88 34.74 17.41
C GLY A 235 -15.66 33.65 16.66
N GLY A 236 -15.45 33.45 15.35
CA GLY A 236 -16.16 32.42 14.56
C GLY A 236 -15.71 32.27 13.11
#